data_AF-A0A1V2PAQ2-F1
#
_entry.id   AF-A0A1V2PAQ2-F1
#
_cell.length_a   1.000
_cell.length_b   1.000
_cell.length_c   1.000
_cell.angle_alpha   90.00
_cell.angle_beta   90.00
_cell.angle_gamma   90.00
#
_symmetry.space_group_name_H-M   'P 1'
#
loop_
_entity.id
_entity.type
_entity.pdbx_description
1 polymer ?
#
loop_
_entity_poly.entity_id
_entity_poly.type
_entity_poly.pdbx_seq_one_letter_code
_entity_poly.pdbx_strand_id
1 'polypeptide(L)'
;MAGYNIEAINNCMTTVQNFKPKFGQIADSFQNVQSDAAAYGALPSSGAVSAAVDEVNRLMLSEFDKAEQLLDGIARALDAVVQSVQNVEQQTAKTYSV
;
A
#
# COMPACT_ATOMS: atom_id res chain seq x y z
N MET A 1 -22.28 -17.95 21.31
CA MET A 1 -20.98 -17.26 21.30
C MET A 1 -20.99 -16.38 20.06
N ALA A 2 -20.89 -15.05 20.21
CA ALA A 2 -20.73 -14.19 19.03
C ALA A 2 -19.34 -14.47 18.46
N GLY A 3 -19.27 -15.36 17.47
CA GLY A 3 -18.03 -15.71 16.80
C GLY A 3 -17.43 -14.44 16.23
N TYR A 4 -16.14 -14.24 16.44
CA TYR A 4 -15.42 -13.16 15.78
C TYR A 4 -15.67 -13.28 14.28
N ASN A 5 -15.96 -12.15 13.62
CA ASN A 5 -16.23 -12.14 12.18
C ASN A 5 -14.90 -12.24 11.40
N ILE A 6 -14.27 -13.41 11.48
CA ILE A 6 -13.03 -13.74 10.79
C ILE A 6 -13.18 -13.56 9.28
N GLU A 7 -14.38 -13.82 8.75
CA GLU A 7 -14.70 -13.58 7.34
C GLU A 7 -14.58 -12.09 6.98
N ALA A 8 -15.09 -11.18 7.81
CA ALA A 8 -14.90 -9.74 7.59
C ALA A 8 -13.43 -9.32 7.66
N ILE A 9 -12.64 -9.88 8.59
CA ILE A 9 -11.20 -9.59 8.69
C ILE A 9 -10.45 -10.09 7.45
N ASN A 10 -10.77 -11.29 6.96
CA ASN A 10 -10.22 -11.85 5.74
C ASN A 10 -10.62 -11.06 4.50
N ASN A 11 -11.86 -10.54 4.46
CA ASN A 11 -12.32 -9.65 3.39
C ASN A 11 -11.56 -8.32 3.39
N CYS A 12 -11.30 -7.73 4.57
CA CYS A 12 -10.43 -6.56 4.70
C CYS A 12 -9.01 -6.86 4.20
N MET A 13 -8.42 -8.00 4.59
CA MET A 13 -7.09 -8.40 4.15
C MET A 13 -7.02 -8.59 2.63
N THR A 14 -7.99 -9.28 2.04
CA THR A 14 -8.11 -9.46 0.60
C THR A 14 -8.21 -8.12 -0.13
N THR A 15 -8.99 -7.19 0.42
CA THR A 15 -9.12 -5.84 -0.15
C THR A 15 -7.78 -5.09 -0.15
N VAL A 16 -7.05 -5.12 0.96
CA VAL A 16 -5.72 -4.50 1.09
C VAL A 16 -4.74 -5.10 0.06
N GLN A 17 -4.72 -6.43 -0.06
CA GLN A 17 -3.88 -7.14 -1.02
C GLN A 17 -4.22 -6.81 -2.48
N ASN A 18 -5.50 -6.55 -2.79
CA ASN A 18 -5.93 -6.15 -4.13
C ASN A 18 -5.60 -4.68 -4.48
N PHE A 19 -5.46 -3.81 -3.48
CA PHE A 19 -5.12 -2.40 -3.69
C PHE A 19 -3.62 -2.14 -3.78
N LYS A 20 -2.79 -2.89 -3.03
CA LYS A 20 -1.33 -2.75 -3.06
C LYS A 20 -0.73 -2.73 -4.48
N PRO A 21 -0.99 -3.72 -5.37
CA PRO A 21 -0.36 -3.73 -6.70
C PRO A 21 -0.77 -2.54 -7.58
N LYS A 22 -1.89 -1.87 -7.28
CA LYS A 22 -2.30 -0.68 -8.04
C LYS A 22 -1.38 0.51 -7.77
N PHE A 23 -0.91 0.67 -6.52
CA PHE A 23 0.03 1.73 -6.19
C PHE A 23 1.39 1.48 -6.85
N GLY A 24 1.85 0.23 -6.87
CA GLY A 24 3.07 -0.15 -7.59
C GLY A 24 2.97 0.07 -9.09
N GLN A 25 1.86 -0.34 -9.72
CA GLN A 25 1.62 -0.06 -11.14
C GLN A 25 1.62 1.44 -11.47
N ILE A 26 1.07 2.27 -10.58
CA ILE A 26 1.11 3.72 -10.75
C ILE A 26 2.54 4.23 -10.55
N ALA A 27 3.26 3.78 -9.51
CA ALA A 27 4.64 4.15 -9.27
C ALA A 27 5.54 3.81 -10.48
N ASP A 28 5.44 2.60 -11.01
CA ASP A 28 6.17 2.14 -12.19
C ASP A 28 5.94 3.05 -13.41
N SER A 29 4.75 3.65 -13.54
CA SER A 29 4.45 4.59 -14.63
C SER A 29 5.20 5.93 -14.55
N PHE A 30 5.69 6.31 -13.37
CA PHE A 30 6.53 7.48 -13.15
C PHE A 30 8.03 7.15 -13.16
N GLN A 31 8.39 5.87 -13.09
CA GLN A 31 9.78 5.44 -13.04
C GLN A 31 10.44 5.56 -14.42
N ASN A 32 11.65 6.14 -14.45
CA ASN A 32 12.44 6.33 -15.67
C ASN A 32 11.79 7.21 -16.75
N VAL A 33 10.75 7.98 -16.40
CA VAL A 33 10.15 8.99 -17.29
C VAL A 33 10.82 10.33 -16.98
N GLN A 34 11.99 10.56 -17.59
CA GLN A 34 12.63 11.86 -17.55
C GLN A 34 11.93 12.84 -18.49
N SER A 35 11.78 14.07 -18.02
CA SER A 35 11.15 15.13 -18.76
C SER A 35 12.13 15.78 -19.74
N ASP A 36 11.80 15.79 -21.03
CA ASP A 36 12.59 16.47 -22.04
C ASP A 36 12.27 17.97 -22.03
N ALA A 37 13.29 18.80 -21.78
CA ALA A 37 13.16 20.25 -21.86
C ALA A 37 12.64 20.73 -23.23
N ALA A 38 12.99 20.03 -24.31
CA ALA A 38 12.52 20.35 -25.66
C ALA A 38 11.00 20.12 -25.83
N ALA A 39 10.39 19.25 -25.02
CA ALA A 39 8.94 19.05 -25.02
C ALA A 39 8.17 20.30 -24.55
N TYR A 40 8.81 21.19 -23.81
CA TYR A 40 8.24 22.49 -23.38
C TYR A 40 8.56 23.65 -24.32
N GLY A 41 9.18 23.36 -25.47
CA GLY A 41 9.58 24.35 -26.47
C GLY A 41 10.90 25.06 -26.13
N ALA A 42 11.22 26.11 -26.87
CA ALA A 42 12.48 26.86 -26.76
C ALA A 42 12.40 28.06 -25.80
N LEU A 43 11.66 27.92 -24.68
CA LEU A 43 11.60 28.98 -23.67
C LEU A 43 12.93 29.00 -22.89
N PRO A 44 13.42 30.18 -22.46
CA PRO A 44 14.59 30.28 -21.59
C PRO A 44 14.43 29.45 -20.29
N SER A 45 13.19 29.24 -19.87
CA SER A 45 12.82 28.48 -18.67
C SER A 45 12.50 27.00 -18.93
N SER A 46 12.56 26.49 -20.16
CA SER A 46 12.16 25.11 -20.47
C SER A 46 12.95 24.06 -19.68
N GLY A 47 14.25 24.30 -19.43
CA GLY A 47 15.05 23.44 -18.56
C GLY A 47 14.60 23.45 -17.10
N ALA A 48 14.17 24.61 -16.59
CA ALA A 48 13.63 24.72 -15.22
C ALA A 48 12.26 24.04 -15.08
N VAL A 49 11.42 24.09 -16.13
CA VAL A 49 10.13 23.39 -16.17
C VAL A 49 10.34 21.87 -16.20
N SER A 50 11.24 21.37 -17.06
CA SER A 50 11.62 19.95 -17.10
C SER A 50 12.12 19.46 -15.74
N ALA A 51 13.04 20.20 -15.10
CA ALA A 51 13.53 19.85 -13.77
C ALA A 51 12.44 19.85 -12.69
N ALA A 52 11.48 20.79 -12.74
CA ALA A 52 10.35 20.81 -11.81
C ALA A 52 9.43 19.60 -12.01
N VAL A 53 9.21 19.17 -13.25
CA VAL A 53 8.42 17.98 -13.56
C VAL A 53 9.13 16.71 -13.10
N ASP A 54 10.44 16.61 -13.30
CA ASP A 54 11.25 15.49 -12.78
C ASP A 54 11.17 15.40 -11.24
N GLU A 55 11.19 16.55 -10.55
CA GLU A 55 11.04 16.58 -9.10
C GLU A 55 9.64 16.15 -8.64
N VAL A 56 8.58 16.54 -9.36
CA VAL A 56 7.23 16.04 -9.10
C VAL A 56 7.17 14.52 -9.30
N ASN A 57 7.76 13.99 -10.38
CA ASN A 57 7.82 12.54 -10.62
C ASN A 57 8.52 11.81 -9.46
N ARG A 58 9.64 12.36 -8.97
CA ARG A 58 10.38 11.82 -7.82
C ARG A 58 9.55 11.82 -6.54
N LEU A 59 8.81 12.90 -6.26
CA LEU A 59 7.93 13.00 -5.09
C LEU A 59 6.78 11.99 -5.18
N MET A 60 6.16 11.86 -6.35
CA MET A 60 5.07 10.91 -6.59
C MET A 60 5.51 9.47 -6.34
N LEU A 61 6.67 9.06 -6.85
CA LEU A 61 7.28 7.76 -6.57
C LEU A 61 7.40 7.50 -5.06
N SER A 62 7.95 8.47 -4.32
CA SER A 62 8.12 8.33 -2.87
C SER A 62 6.80 8.20 -2.11
N GLU A 63 5.74 8.88 -2.54
CA GLU A 63 4.43 8.78 -1.88
C GLU A 63 3.73 7.44 -2.19
N PHE A 64 3.89 6.91 -3.39
CA PHE A 64 3.36 5.58 -3.72
C PHE A 64 4.08 4.47 -2.97
N ASP A 65 5.40 4.54 -2.81
CA ASP A 65 6.17 3.61 -1.97
C ASP A 65 5.66 3.61 -0.51
N LYS A 66 5.39 4.79 0.05
CA LYS A 66 4.83 4.92 1.40
C LYS A 66 3.43 4.31 1.48
N ALA A 67 2.59 4.52 0.46
CA ALA A 67 1.26 3.94 0.41
C ALA A 67 1.32 2.39 0.42
N GLU A 68 2.25 1.79 -0.32
CA GLU A 68 2.48 0.35 -0.27
C GLU A 68 2.92 -0.15 1.11
N GLN A 69 3.86 0.56 1.75
CA GLN A 69 4.32 0.21 3.09
C GLN A 69 3.20 0.28 4.14
N LEU A 70 2.30 1.25 4.01
CA LEU A 70 1.11 1.36 4.86
C LEU A 70 0.16 0.18 4.66
N LEU A 71 -0.10 -0.21 3.41
CA LEU A 71 -0.93 -1.39 3.11
C LEU A 71 -0.31 -2.68 3.65
N ASP A 72 1.00 -2.84 3.56
CA ASP A 72 1.72 -3.96 4.20
C ASP A 72 1.58 -3.94 5.73
N GLY A 73 1.62 -2.76 6.34
CA GLY A 73 1.37 -2.57 7.77
C GLY A 73 -0.03 -3.02 8.17
N ILE A 74 -1.05 -2.63 7.39
CA ILE A 74 -2.44 -3.02 7.62
C ILE A 74 -2.60 -4.54 7.49
N ALA A 75 -2.03 -5.15 6.44
CA ALA A 75 -2.10 -6.60 6.24
C ALA A 75 -1.50 -7.37 7.44
N ARG A 76 -0.34 -6.94 7.93
CA ARG A 76 0.29 -7.52 9.14
C ARG A 76 -0.56 -7.34 10.39
N ALA A 77 -1.17 -6.17 10.57
CA ALA A 77 -2.04 -5.92 11.72
C ALA A 77 -3.29 -6.80 11.68
N LEU A 78 -3.91 -6.98 10.52
CA LEU A 78 -5.06 -7.87 10.34
C LEU A 78 -4.69 -9.33 10.62
N ASP A 79 -3.54 -9.81 10.12
CA ASP A 79 -3.03 -11.15 10.40
C ASP A 79 -2.81 -11.38 11.91
N ALA A 80 -2.18 -10.41 12.60
CA ALA A 80 -1.99 -10.48 14.05
C ALA A 80 -3.32 -10.55 14.83
N VAL A 81 -4.36 -9.84 14.38
CA VAL A 81 -5.71 -9.93 14.97
C VAL A 81 -6.30 -11.32 14.78
N VAL A 82 -6.20 -11.91 13.59
CA VAL A 82 -6.69 -13.27 13.32
C VAL A 82 -5.99 -14.29 14.21
N GLN A 83 -4.65 -14.22 14.30
CA GLN A 83 -3.87 -15.12 15.15
C GLN A 83 -4.24 -14.97 16.62
N SER A 84 -4.41 -13.74 17.11
CA SER A 84 -4.85 -13.49 18.49
C SER A 84 -6.21 -14.10 18.78
N VAL A 85 -7.17 -13.96 17.87
CA VAL A 85 -8.51 -14.54 18.03
C VAL A 85 -8.45 -16.06 18.08
N GLN A 86 -7.74 -16.68 17.13
CA GLN A 86 -7.59 -18.14 17.08
C GLN A 86 -6.93 -18.69 18.35
N ASN A 87 -5.93 -17.99 18.89
CA ASN A 87 -5.28 -18.36 20.13
C ASN A 87 -6.24 -18.32 21.33
N VAL A 88 -7.08 -17.28 21.44
CA VAL A 88 -8.10 -17.17 22.50
C VAL A 88 -9.12 -18.30 22.39
N GLU A 89 -9.59 -18.62 21.18
CA GLU A 89 -10.53 -19.72 20.96
C GLU A 89 -9.92 -21.08 21.35
N GLN A 90 -8.67 -21.35 20.95
CA GLN A 90 -7.97 -22.58 21.34
C GLN A 90 -7.74 -22.69 22.85
N GLN A 91 -7.38 -21.59 23.52
CA GLN A 91 -7.20 -21.56 24.98
C GLN A 91 -8.53 -21.79 25.71
N THR A 92 -9.60 -21.16 25.23
CA THR A 92 -10.95 -21.33 25.76
C THR A 92 -11.41 -22.78 25.59
N ALA A 93 -11.26 -23.36 24.39
CA ALA A 93 -11.60 -24.76 24.12
C ALA A 93 -10.87 -25.73 25.06
N LYS A 94 -9.58 -25.53 25.31
CA LYS A 94 -8.80 -26.35 26.26
C LYS A 94 -9.23 -26.19 27.72
N THR A 95 -9.69 -24.99 28.10
CA THR A 95 -10.08 -24.68 29.49
C THR A 95 -11.46 -25.22 29.84
N TYR A 96 -12.36 -25.31 28.86
CA TYR A 96 -13.75 -25.74 29.07
C TYR A 96 -14.03 -27.16 28.54
N SER A 97 -13.03 -27.88 28.02
CA SER A 97 -13.13 -29.31 27.68
C SER A 97 -12.94 -30.25 28.88
N VAL A 98 -13.37 -29.83 30.07
CA VAL A 98 -13.31 -30.60 31.33
C VAL A 98 -14.71 -31.10 31.69
#